data_AF-A0A523VMX1-F1
#
_entry.id   AF-A0A523VMX1-F1
#
_cell.length_a   1.000
_cell.length_b   1.000
_cell.length_c   1.000
_cell.angle_alpha   90.00
_cell.angle_beta   90.00
_cell.angle_gamma   90.00
#
_symmetry.space_group_name_H-M   'P 1'
#
loop_
_entity.id
_entity.type
_entity.pdbx_description
1 polymer ?
#
loop_
_entity_poly.entity_id
_entity_poly.type
_entity_poly.pdbx_seq_one_letter_code
_entity_poly.pdbx_strand_id
1 'polypeptide(L)'
;MQFDPTSIIILITLCIIFAVFLIFDLFERNEKAGYLAYIVALLPVNYFWGIEGDPLLVYIILFSLWIITLLRDTIGVYLDKNKDINEILLYLFLAIIIQLIITAIMPEVNEDLQLTTEKILYFWVPNVHSAIFLESLTLAFKIVATVFILLIVVPLIIDVKDEEAPLPIVIIFVAIFIIPFLYLSYIWVPDIMGVLTFLFSVILFIILLMITKKE
;
A
#
# COMPACT_ATOMS: atom_id res chain seq x y z
N MET A 1 -19.91 13.50 -15.06
CA MET A 1 -18.51 13.94 -15.25
C MET A 1 -18.05 13.46 -16.63
N GLN A 2 -17.86 14.38 -17.57
CA GLN A 2 -17.38 14.05 -18.91
C GLN A 2 -15.88 14.35 -18.91
N PHE A 3 -15.05 13.30 -18.93
CA PHE A 3 -13.61 13.49 -19.00
C PHE A 3 -13.27 14.22 -20.30
N ASP A 4 -12.66 15.40 -20.17
CA ASP A 4 -12.13 16.13 -21.32
C ASP A 4 -11.01 15.31 -21.99
N PRO A 5 -10.93 15.26 -23.34
CA PRO A 5 -9.91 14.49 -24.04
C PRO A 5 -8.47 14.79 -23.59
N THR A 6 -8.16 16.04 -23.23
CA THR A 6 -6.83 16.40 -22.72
C THR A 6 -6.54 15.71 -21.39
N SER A 7 -7.52 15.64 -20.48
CA SER A 7 -7.34 14.96 -19.19
C SER A 7 -7.09 13.47 -19.35
N ILE A 8 -7.76 12.83 -20.31
CA ILE A 8 -7.55 11.41 -20.64
C ILE A 8 -6.14 11.19 -21.18
N ILE A 9 -5.68 12.03 -22.11
CA ILE A 9 -4.34 11.93 -22.69
C ILE A 9 -3.26 12.07 -21.63
N ILE A 10 -3.43 13.02 -20.69
CA ILE A 10 -2.48 13.19 -19.57
C ILE A 10 -2.47 11.94 -18.69
N LEU A 11 -3.64 11.44 -18.27
CA LEU A 11 -3.73 10.25 -17.44
C LEU A 11 -3.08 9.02 -18.10
N ILE A 12 -3.37 8.77 -19.39
CA ILE A 12 -2.76 7.69 -20.16
C ILE A 12 -1.24 7.86 -20.19
N THR A 13 -0.76 9.08 -20.42
CA THR A 13 0.68 9.38 -20.44
C THR A 13 1.33 9.05 -19.10
N LEU A 14 0.71 9.44 -17.98
CA LEU A 14 1.19 9.13 -16.63
C LEU A 14 1.20 7.61 -16.36
N CYS A 15 0.18 6.87 -16.83
CA CYS A 15 0.15 5.41 -16.77
C CYS A 15 1.27 4.77 -17.62
N ILE A 16 1.59 5.32 -18.80
CA ILE A 16 2.70 4.86 -19.63
C ILE A 16 4.03 5.09 -18.91
N ILE A 17 4.22 6.26 -18.28
CA ILE A 17 5.43 6.55 -17.48
C ILE A 17 5.55 5.50 -16.37
N PHE A 18 4.48 5.22 -15.62
CA PHE A 18 4.47 4.14 -14.63
C PHE A 18 4.85 2.78 -15.24
N ALA A 19 4.27 2.42 -16.38
CA ALA A 19 4.57 1.15 -17.03
C ALA A 19 6.05 1.02 -17.42
N VAL A 20 6.70 2.10 -17.88
CA VAL A 20 8.14 2.12 -18.19
C VAL A 20 8.98 1.82 -16.94
N PHE A 21 8.65 2.42 -15.80
CA PHE A 21 9.33 2.13 -14.53
C PHE A 21 9.00 0.72 -14.00
N LEU A 22 7.79 0.24 -14.24
CA LEU A 22 7.38 -1.11 -13.85
C LEU A 22 8.19 -2.18 -14.59
N ILE A 23 8.45 -1.99 -15.89
CA ILE A 23 9.24 -2.94 -16.68
C ILE A 23 10.71 -2.52 -16.80
N PHE A 24 11.19 -1.59 -15.96
CA PHE A 24 12.51 -0.99 -16.14
C PHE A 24 13.65 -2.02 -16.16
N ASP A 25 13.50 -3.08 -15.36
CA ASP A 25 14.47 -4.17 -15.28
C ASP A 25 14.65 -4.90 -16.63
N LEU A 26 13.68 -4.82 -17.56
CA LEU A 26 13.80 -5.38 -18.92
C LEU A 26 14.76 -4.61 -19.81
N PHE A 27 15.12 -3.37 -19.47
CA PHE A 27 16.08 -2.58 -20.23
C PHE A 27 17.54 -2.93 -19.89
N GLU A 28 17.77 -3.89 -18.97
CA GLU A 28 19.10 -4.39 -18.58
C GLU A 28 20.09 -3.27 -18.20
N ARG A 29 19.57 -2.16 -17.65
CA ARG A 29 20.40 -1.06 -17.16
C ARG A 29 20.87 -1.36 -15.75
N ASN A 30 22.10 -0.98 -15.43
CA ASN A 30 22.69 -1.14 -14.08
C ASN A 30 22.07 -0.22 -13.00
N GLU A 31 20.98 0.46 -13.31
CA GLU A 31 20.30 1.39 -12.40
C GLU A 31 19.18 0.69 -11.66
N LYS A 32 19.12 0.87 -10.34
CA LYS A 32 18.02 0.36 -9.49
C LYS A 32 16.71 1.17 -9.64
N ALA A 33 16.46 1.74 -10.82
CA ALA A 33 15.31 2.61 -11.06
C ALA A 33 13.98 1.84 -11.11
N GLY A 34 14.01 0.49 -11.21
CA GLY A 34 12.81 -0.33 -11.11
C GLY A 34 12.01 -0.08 -9.82
N TYR A 35 12.68 0.21 -8.70
CA TYR A 35 12.01 0.53 -7.43
C TYR A 35 11.32 1.90 -7.44
N LEU A 36 11.67 2.81 -8.34
CA LEU A 36 10.97 4.10 -8.45
C LEU A 36 9.51 3.92 -8.90
N ALA A 37 9.14 2.76 -9.45
CA ALA A 37 7.76 2.43 -9.80
C ALA A 37 6.77 2.67 -8.64
N TYR A 38 7.17 2.45 -7.38
CA TYR A 38 6.32 2.72 -6.21
C TYR A 38 5.92 4.20 -6.09
N ILE A 39 6.89 5.09 -6.32
CA ILE A 39 6.68 6.54 -6.26
C ILE A 39 5.96 7.02 -7.53
N VAL A 40 6.34 6.49 -8.69
CA VAL A 40 5.75 6.87 -9.98
C VAL A 40 4.27 6.46 -10.07
N ALA A 41 3.85 5.39 -9.39
CA ALA A 41 2.44 5.00 -9.27
C ALA A 41 1.56 6.11 -8.67
N LEU A 42 2.13 7.00 -7.85
CA LEU A 42 1.42 8.12 -7.26
C LEU A 42 1.00 9.16 -8.30
N LEU A 43 1.70 9.27 -9.43
CA LEU A 43 1.42 10.28 -10.45
C LEU A 43 0.04 10.09 -11.11
N PRO A 44 -0.25 8.95 -11.78
CA PRO A 44 -1.58 8.76 -12.40
C PRO A 44 -2.70 8.73 -11.35
N VAL A 45 -2.44 8.19 -10.17
CA VAL A 45 -3.42 8.07 -9.08
C VAL A 45 -3.83 9.44 -8.55
N ASN A 46 -2.88 10.29 -8.16
CA ASN A 46 -3.20 11.60 -7.60
C ASN A 46 -3.65 12.57 -8.68
N TYR A 47 -3.22 12.41 -9.94
CA TYR A 47 -3.85 13.12 -11.05
C TYR A 47 -5.32 12.75 -11.19
N PHE A 48 -5.65 11.45 -11.16
CA PHE A 48 -7.03 10.98 -11.23
C PHE A 48 -7.87 11.49 -10.05
N TRP A 49 -7.30 11.54 -8.84
CA TRP A 49 -7.97 12.14 -7.69
C TRP A 49 -8.19 13.66 -7.87
N GLY A 50 -7.20 14.36 -8.42
CA GLY A 50 -7.23 15.82 -8.59
C GLY A 50 -8.21 16.33 -9.62
N ILE A 51 -8.63 15.47 -10.54
CA ILE A 51 -9.76 15.72 -11.44
C ILE A 51 -11.08 15.20 -10.86
N GLU A 52 -11.19 15.20 -9.53
CA GLU A 52 -12.38 14.80 -8.75
C GLU A 52 -12.78 13.33 -8.94
N GLY A 53 -11.80 12.46 -9.18
CA GLY A 53 -12.01 11.02 -9.20
C GLY A 53 -12.51 10.50 -7.85
N ASP A 54 -13.39 9.50 -7.88
CA ASP A 54 -13.90 8.82 -6.68
C ASP A 54 -12.73 8.34 -5.79
N PRO A 55 -12.61 8.80 -4.52
CA PRO A 55 -11.46 8.49 -3.67
C PRO A 55 -11.31 6.99 -3.39
N LEU A 56 -12.41 6.25 -3.28
CA LEU A 56 -12.35 4.81 -3.05
C LEU A 56 -11.75 4.11 -4.28
N LEU A 57 -12.18 4.51 -5.48
CA LEU A 57 -11.61 4.01 -6.73
C LEU A 57 -10.14 4.42 -6.91
N VAL A 58 -9.79 5.67 -6.59
CA VAL A 58 -8.39 6.17 -6.60
C VAL A 58 -7.50 5.24 -5.76
N TYR A 59 -7.91 4.90 -4.54
CA TYR A 59 -7.13 4.03 -3.68
C TYR A 59 -7.12 2.57 -4.13
N ILE A 60 -8.22 2.06 -4.72
CA ILE A 60 -8.21 0.73 -5.35
C ILE A 60 -7.15 0.68 -6.45
N ILE A 61 -7.10 1.70 -7.31
CA ILE A 61 -6.09 1.79 -8.38
C ILE A 61 -4.71 1.85 -7.75
N LEU A 62 -4.48 2.73 -6.76
CA LEU A 62 -3.19 2.86 -6.08
C LEU A 62 -2.68 1.53 -5.53
N PHE A 63 -3.48 0.86 -4.71
CA PHE A 63 -3.10 -0.42 -4.12
C PHE A 63 -2.92 -1.49 -5.18
N SER A 64 -3.70 -1.48 -6.27
CA SER A 64 -3.50 -2.41 -7.39
C SER A 64 -2.15 -2.20 -8.08
N LEU A 65 -1.77 -0.95 -8.36
CA LEU A 65 -0.46 -0.62 -8.96
C LEU A 65 0.68 -1.03 -8.02
N TRP A 66 0.56 -0.76 -6.72
CA TRP A 66 1.55 -1.20 -5.74
C TRP A 66 1.62 -2.71 -5.57
N ILE A 67 0.49 -3.43 -5.61
CA ILE A 67 0.47 -4.91 -5.61
C ILE A 67 1.23 -5.45 -6.82
N ILE A 68 0.99 -4.91 -8.03
CA ILE A 68 1.70 -5.35 -9.24
C ILE A 68 3.21 -5.10 -9.09
N THR A 69 3.59 -3.94 -8.55
CA THR A 69 5.00 -3.59 -8.30
C THR A 69 5.64 -4.51 -7.25
N LEU A 70 4.95 -4.76 -6.14
CA LEU A 70 5.36 -5.68 -5.07
C LEU A 70 5.53 -7.10 -5.59
N LEU A 71 4.57 -7.61 -6.34
CA LEU A 71 4.65 -8.96 -6.93
C LEU A 71 5.85 -9.07 -7.86
N ARG A 72 6.06 -8.10 -8.76
CA ARG A 72 7.23 -8.06 -9.65
C ARG A 72 8.53 -8.15 -8.86
N ASP A 73 8.72 -7.29 -7.87
CA ASP A 73 9.99 -7.23 -7.15
C ASP A 73 10.17 -8.42 -6.21
N THR A 74 9.11 -8.86 -5.53
CA THR A 74 9.15 -10.05 -4.67
C THR A 74 9.50 -11.30 -5.48
N ILE A 75 8.91 -11.47 -6.68
CA ILE A 75 9.31 -12.53 -7.62
C ILE A 75 10.78 -12.33 -8.05
N GLY A 76 11.22 -11.10 -8.26
CA GLY A 76 12.61 -10.77 -8.55
C GLY A 76 13.58 -11.21 -7.45
N VAL A 77 13.20 -11.10 -6.17
CA VAL A 77 13.96 -11.61 -5.03
C VAL A 77 14.02 -13.14 -5.08
N TYR A 78 12.88 -13.82 -5.21
CA TYR A 78 12.83 -15.29 -5.26
C TYR A 78 13.57 -15.90 -6.45
N LEU A 79 13.69 -15.16 -7.56
CA LEU A 79 14.43 -15.57 -8.75
C LEU A 79 15.90 -15.10 -8.75
N ASP A 80 16.41 -14.59 -7.62
CA ASP A 80 17.78 -14.15 -7.42
C ASP A 80 18.25 -13.10 -8.46
N LYS A 81 17.36 -12.16 -8.82
CA LYS A 81 17.63 -11.10 -9.81
C LYS A 81 18.28 -9.84 -9.18
N ASN A 82 19.16 -10.00 -8.20
CA ASN A 82 19.79 -8.88 -7.47
C ASN A 82 18.79 -7.87 -6.87
N LYS A 83 17.63 -8.36 -6.41
CA LYS A 83 16.62 -7.58 -5.69
C LYS A 83 16.72 -7.85 -4.20
N ASP A 84 16.46 -6.85 -3.38
CA ASP A 84 16.54 -6.92 -1.92
C ASP A 84 15.20 -6.49 -1.30
N ILE A 85 14.68 -7.29 -0.37
CA ILE A 85 13.43 -7.00 0.35
C ILE A 85 13.53 -5.66 1.08
N ASN A 86 14.68 -5.32 1.65
CA ASN A 86 14.89 -4.05 2.34
C ASN A 86 14.74 -2.86 1.40
N GLU A 87 15.25 -2.96 0.16
CA GLU A 87 15.09 -1.90 -0.84
C GLU A 87 13.63 -1.78 -1.30
N ILE A 88 12.95 -2.90 -1.53
CA ILE A 88 11.52 -2.92 -1.89
C ILE A 88 10.71 -2.17 -0.84
N LEU A 89 10.89 -2.52 0.43
CA LEU A 89 10.17 -1.90 1.54
C LEU A 89 10.55 -0.44 1.69
N LEU A 90 11.82 -0.07 1.55
CA LEU A 90 12.26 1.32 1.64
C LEU A 90 11.50 2.21 0.64
N TYR A 91 11.45 1.81 -0.64
CA TYR A 91 10.75 2.59 -1.66
C TYR A 91 9.24 2.57 -1.49
N LEU A 92 8.66 1.46 -1.00
CA LEU A 92 7.25 1.39 -0.68
C LEU A 92 6.88 2.32 0.48
N PHE A 93 7.63 2.27 1.59
CA PHE A 93 7.42 3.15 2.74
C PHE A 93 7.58 4.62 2.35
N LEU A 94 8.57 4.94 1.51
CA LEU A 94 8.73 6.28 0.97
C LEU A 94 7.50 6.71 0.16
N ALA A 95 6.98 5.85 -0.72
CA ALA A 95 5.76 6.14 -1.48
C ALA A 95 4.52 6.30 -0.58
N ILE A 96 4.39 5.49 0.48
CA ILE A 96 3.32 5.63 1.48
C ILE A 96 3.43 6.98 2.20
N ILE A 97 4.62 7.40 2.63
CA ILE A 97 4.83 8.69 3.28
C ILE A 97 4.45 9.84 2.33
N ILE A 98 4.89 9.78 1.08
CA ILE A 98 4.52 10.80 0.07
C ILE A 98 3.00 10.83 -0.10
N GLN A 99 2.33 9.67 -0.19
CA GLN A 99 0.88 9.63 -0.31
C GLN A 99 0.19 10.22 0.92
N LEU A 100 0.67 9.94 2.14
CA LEU A 100 0.12 10.53 3.36
C LEU A 100 0.26 12.07 3.37
N ILE A 101 1.36 12.60 2.84
CA ILE A 101 1.52 14.05 2.69
C ILE A 101 0.50 14.60 1.69
N ILE A 102 0.33 13.94 0.54
CA ILE A 102 -0.65 14.35 -0.47
C ILE A 102 -2.06 14.32 0.10
N THR A 103 -2.43 13.28 0.85
CA THR A 103 -3.78 13.15 1.42
C THR A 103 -4.06 14.15 2.54
N ALA A 104 -3.03 14.69 3.20
CA ALA A 104 -3.18 15.78 4.15
C ALA A 104 -3.34 17.14 3.47
N ILE A 105 -2.65 17.38 2.35
CA ILE A 105 -2.59 18.71 1.72
C ILE A 105 -3.64 18.90 0.64
N MET A 106 -3.80 17.91 -0.23
CA MET A 106 -4.53 18.08 -1.49
C MET A 106 -6.02 18.42 -1.27
N PRO A 107 -6.75 17.76 -0.36
CA PRO A 107 -8.14 18.14 -0.07
C PRO A 107 -8.28 19.45 0.70
N GLU A 108 -7.23 19.94 1.37
CA GLU A 108 -7.23 21.27 1.99
C GLU A 108 -7.04 22.38 0.95
N VAL A 109 -6.49 22.06 -0.23
CA VAL A 109 -6.36 22.98 -1.37
C VAL A 109 -7.61 22.97 -2.27
N ASN A 110 -8.30 21.83 -2.34
CA ASN A 110 -9.56 21.68 -3.09
C ASN A 110 -10.62 20.99 -2.22
N GLU A 111 -11.57 21.79 -1.72
CA GLU A 111 -12.65 21.33 -0.83
C GLU A 111 -13.56 20.29 -1.48
N ASP A 112 -13.69 20.26 -2.82
CA ASP A 112 -14.53 19.27 -3.51
C ASP A 112 -14.04 17.83 -3.27
N LEU A 113 -12.75 17.65 -2.98
CA LEU A 113 -12.15 16.34 -2.67
C LEU A 113 -12.53 15.85 -1.25
N GLN A 114 -13.11 16.70 -0.41
CA GLN A 114 -13.54 16.36 0.95
C GLN A 114 -14.90 15.65 0.98
N LEU A 115 -15.73 15.82 -0.05
CA LEU A 115 -17.14 15.38 -0.06
C LEU A 115 -17.34 13.87 0.12
N THR A 116 -16.35 13.06 -0.28
CA THR A 116 -16.40 11.59 -0.25
C THR A 116 -15.24 10.98 0.53
N THR A 117 -14.51 11.81 1.26
CA THR A 117 -13.45 11.40 2.19
C THR A 117 -13.86 11.69 3.63
N GLU A 118 -13.24 10.97 4.55
CA GLU A 118 -13.32 11.26 5.98
C GLU A 118 -11.97 11.75 6.48
N LYS A 119 -12.03 12.71 7.42
CA LYS A 119 -10.84 13.23 8.06
C LYS A 119 -10.51 12.36 9.27
N ILE A 120 -9.41 11.61 9.18
CA ILE A 120 -8.83 10.89 10.31
C ILE A 120 -7.57 11.63 10.73
N LEU A 121 -7.61 12.25 11.93
CA LEU A 121 -6.58 13.17 12.41
C LEU A 121 -6.35 14.33 11.43
N TYR A 122 -5.30 14.24 10.62
CA TYR A 122 -4.89 15.24 9.64
C TYR A 122 -5.02 14.74 8.20
N PHE A 123 -5.37 13.46 8.00
CA PHE A 123 -5.38 12.80 6.69
C PHE A 123 -6.80 12.62 6.19
N TRP A 124 -7.01 12.93 4.92
CA TRP A 124 -8.25 12.66 4.23
C TRP A 124 -8.17 11.29 3.53
N VAL A 125 -8.97 10.35 4.01
CA VAL A 125 -9.00 8.97 3.51
C VAL A 125 -10.39 8.63 2.98
N PRO A 126 -10.54 7.65 2.07
CA PRO A 126 -11.86 7.24 1.60
C PRO A 126 -12.70 6.73 2.77
N ASN A 127 -13.95 7.19 2.88
CA ASN A 127 -14.86 6.69 3.91
C ASN A 127 -15.45 5.34 3.46
N VAL A 128 -14.72 4.26 3.75
CA VAL A 128 -15.05 2.88 3.33
C VAL A 128 -16.39 2.39 3.89
N HIS A 129 -16.88 3.00 4.98
CA HIS A 129 -18.13 2.64 5.64
C HIS A 129 -19.31 3.51 5.22
N SER A 130 -19.09 4.50 4.35
CA SER A 130 -20.15 5.36 3.85
C SER A 130 -21.10 4.61 2.93
N ALA A 131 -22.40 4.81 3.12
CA ALA A 131 -23.46 4.27 2.26
C ALA A 131 -23.49 4.90 0.86
N ILE A 132 -22.67 5.93 0.61
CA ILE A 132 -22.55 6.60 -0.70
C ILE A 132 -21.85 5.68 -1.72
N PHE A 133 -20.96 4.80 -1.26
CA PHE A 133 -20.22 3.91 -2.14
C PHE A 133 -21.01 2.64 -2.46
N LEU A 134 -20.83 2.14 -3.69
CA LEU A 134 -21.36 0.85 -4.10
C LEU A 134 -20.73 -0.27 -3.27
N GLU A 135 -21.55 -1.19 -2.76
CA GLU A 135 -21.06 -2.31 -1.93
C GLU A 135 -19.98 -3.15 -2.65
N SER A 136 -20.10 -3.32 -3.96
CA SER A 136 -19.11 -4.03 -4.77
C SER A 136 -17.75 -3.32 -4.81
N LEU A 137 -17.76 -1.99 -4.86
CA LEU A 137 -16.54 -1.17 -4.85
C LEU A 137 -15.89 -1.21 -3.46
N THR A 138 -16.70 -1.10 -2.40
CA THR A 138 -16.25 -1.25 -1.02
C THR A 138 -15.64 -2.63 -0.76
N LEU A 139 -16.26 -3.69 -1.25
CA LEU A 139 -15.70 -5.05 -1.14
C LEU A 139 -14.38 -5.19 -1.93
N ALA A 140 -14.33 -4.66 -3.16
CA ALA A 140 -13.11 -4.65 -3.95
C ALA A 140 -11.96 -3.94 -3.23
N PHE A 141 -12.22 -2.78 -2.63
CA PHE A 141 -11.25 -2.07 -1.81
C PHE A 141 -10.76 -2.91 -0.63
N LYS A 142 -11.68 -3.52 0.14
CA LYS A 142 -11.31 -4.37 1.29
C LYS A 142 -10.40 -5.52 0.88
N ILE A 143 -10.73 -6.20 -0.22
CA ILE A 143 -9.93 -7.30 -0.75
C ILE A 143 -8.55 -6.81 -1.20
N VAL A 144 -8.50 -5.75 -2.01
CA VAL A 144 -7.24 -5.21 -2.53
C VAL A 144 -6.34 -4.72 -1.40
N ALA A 145 -6.87 -3.98 -0.43
CA ALA A 145 -6.12 -3.55 0.75
C ALA A 145 -5.60 -4.73 1.58
N THR A 146 -6.39 -5.80 1.71
CA THR A 146 -5.97 -7.03 2.40
C THR A 146 -4.82 -7.71 1.68
N VAL A 147 -4.93 -7.89 0.36
CA VAL A 147 -3.86 -8.48 -0.46
C VAL A 147 -2.58 -7.64 -0.39
N PHE A 148 -2.71 -6.32 -0.48
CA PHE A 148 -1.57 -5.41 -0.37
C PHE A 148 -0.83 -5.58 0.96
N ILE A 149 -1.55 -5.58 2.09
CA ILE A 149 -0.93 -5.75 3.41
C ILE A 149 -0.29 -7.13 3.55
N LEU A 150 -0.95 -8.20 3.08
CA LEU A 150 -0.35 -9.54 3.10
C LEU A 150 0.93 -9.62 2.27
N LEU A 151 0.99 -8.94 1.12
CA LEU A 151 2.19 -8.88 0.29
C LEU A 151 3.34 -8.07 0.90
N ILE A 152 3.06 -7.23 1.90
CA ILE A 152 4.12 -6.57 2.69
C ILE A 152 4.55 -7.48 3.84
N VAL A 153 3.58 -8.05 4.55
CA VAL A 153 3.80 -8.84 5.77
C VAL A 153 4.52 -10.16 5.45
N VAL A 154 4.09 -10.89 4.42
CA VAL A 154 4.60 -12.25 4.14
C VAL A 154 6.09 -12.25 3.77
N PRO A 155 6.58 -11.41 2.84
CA PRO A 155 8.01 -11.36 2.54
C PRO A 155 8.85 -10.98 3.76
N LEU A 156 8.37 -10.04 4.59
CA LEU A 156 9.03 -9.65 5.84
C LEU A 156 9.15 -10.82 6.84
N ILE A 157 8.09 -11.61 7.02
CA ILE A 157 8.12 -12.78 7.90
C ILE A 157 9.11 -13.83 7.37
N ILE A 158 9.18 -14.01 6.04
CA ILE A 158 10.08 -14.98 5.42
C ILE A 158 11.54 -14.53 5.53
N ASP A 159 11.82 -13.23 5.44
CA ASP A 159 13.15 -12.66 5.57
C ASP A 159 13.75 -12.91 6.97
N VAL A 160 12.94 -12.76 8.03
CA VAL A 160 13.34 -12.97 9.43
C VAL A 160 13.35 -14.47 9.82
N LYS A 161 12.93 -15.36 8.91
CA LYS A 161 12.88 -16.80 9.19
C LYS A 161 14.30 -17.31 9.44
N ASP A 162 14.45 -18.15 10.46
CA ASP A 162 15.72 -18.78 10.83
C ASP A 162 16.82 -17.81 11.32
N GLU A 163 16.50 -16.53 11.48
CA GLU A 163 17.37 -15.52 12.11
C GLU A 163 17.38 -15.68 13.63
N GLU A 164 18.52 -15.34 14.23
CA GLU A 164 18.68 -15.24 15.69
C GLU A 164 18.08 -13.91 16.16
N ALA A 165 16.90 -13.98 16.78
CA ALA A 165 16.17 -12.81 17.24
C ALA A 165 15.89 -12.92 18.75
N PRO A 166 16.53 -12.12 19.62
CA PRO A 166 16.16 -12.06 21.02
C PRO A 166 14.71 -11.55 21.15
N LEU A 167 14.01 -12.02 22.18
CA LEU A 167 12.59 -11.72 22.42
C LEU A 167 12.20 -10.22 22.28
N PRO A 168 13.01 -9.25 22.76
CA PRO A 168 12.69 -7.84 22.58
C PRO A 168 12.58 -7.41 21.11
N ILE A 169 13.37 -8.01 20.21
CA ILE A 169 13.32 -7.70 18.76
C ILE A 169 12.02 -8.25 18.18
N VAL A 170 11.62 -9.47 18.55
CA VAL A 170 10.32 -10.05 18.13
C VAL A 170 9.16 -9.16 18.55
N ILE A 171 9.19 -8.61 19.77
CA ILE A 171 8.17 -7.67 20.27
C ILE A 171 8.13 -6.39 19.42
N ILE A 172 9.29 -5.83 19.06
CA ILE A 172 9.38 -4.64 18.21
C ILE A 172 8.77 -4.92 16.83
N PHE A 173 9.07 -6.07 16.22
CA PHE A 173 8.47 -6.46 14.94
C PHE A 173 6.94 -6.51 15.04
N VAL A 174 6.39 -7.18 16.06
CA VAL A 174 4.94 -7.23 16.27
C VAL A 174 4.36 -5.83 16.45
N ALA A 175 5.03 -4.95 17.19
CA ALA A 175 4.58 -3.58 17.42
C ALA A 175 4.47 -2.76 16.11
N ILE A 176 5.40 -2.95 15.17
CA ILE A 176 5.36 -2.29 13.85
C ILE A 176 4.11 -2.73 13.07
N PHE A 177 3.73 -4.01 13.16
CA PHE A 177 2.56 -4.55 12.46
C PHE A 177 1.21 -4.23 13.11
N ILE A 178 1.19 -3.60 14.29
CA ILE A 178 -0.08 -3.14 14.90
C ILE A 178 -0.81 -2.18 13.97
N ILE A 179 -0.10 -1.24 13.33
CA ILE A 179 -0.71 -0.23 12.44
C ILE A 179 -1.43 -0.88 11.23
N PRO A 180 -0.77 -1.74 10.43
CA PRO A 180 -1.47 -2.40 9.32
C PRO A 180 -2.59 -3.34 9.78
N PHE A 181 -2.45 -4.03 10.92
CA PHE A 181 -3.55 -4.84 11.47
C PHE A 181 -4.72 -4.01 11.98
N LEU A 182 -4.45 -2.84 12.57
CA LEU A 182 -5.48 -1.89 12.96
C LEU A 182 -6.26 -1.41 11.74
N TYR A 183 -5.55 -1.06 10.66
CA TYR A 183 -6.17 -0.65 9.42
C TYR A 183 -7.02 -1.78 8.80
N LEU A 184 -6.51 -3.02 8.73
CA LEU A 184 -7.30 -4.17 8.25
C LEU A 184 -8.54 -4.42 9.10
N SER A 185 -8.40 -4.32 10.43
CA SER A 185 -9.50 -4.53 11.34
C SER A 185 -10.57 -3.46 11.18
N TYR A 186 -10.15 -2.19 11.03
CA TYR A 186 -11.03 -1.06 10.77
C TYR A 186 -11.86 -1.25 9.50
N ILE A 187 -11.21 -1.50 8.35
CA ILE A 187 -11.91 -1.59 7.07
C ILE A 187 -12.90 -2.77 7.02
N TRP A 188 -12.61 -3.86 7.73
CA TRP A 188 -13.48 -5.03 7.74
C TRP A 188 -14.61 -4.91 8.76
N VAL A 189 -14.28 -4.71 10.04
CA VAL A 189 -15.25 -4.68 11.14
C VAL A 189 -14.85 -3.62 12.19
N PRO A 190 -15.29 -2.36 12.04
CA PRO A 190 -14.83 -1.25 12.89
C PRO A 190 -15.22 -1.44 14.36
N ASP A 191 -16.39 -2.03 14.65
CA ASP A 191 -16.92 -2.21 16.02
C ASP A 191 -16.02 -3.04 16.93
N ILE A 192 -15.27 -4.00 16.36
CA ILE A 192 -14.37 -4.89 17.09
C ILE A 192 -12.91 -4.70 16.67
N MET A 193 -12.57 -3.53 16.10
CA MET A 193 -11.25 -3.30 15.51
C MET A 193 -10.11 -3.58 16.49
N GLY A 194 -10.26 -3.21 17.76
CA GLY A 194 -9.24 -3.42 18.79
C GLY A 194 -9.02 -4.90 19.10
N VAL A 195 -10.10 -5.68 19.15
CA VAL A 195 -10.05 -7.12 19.45
C VAL A 195 -9.41 -7.89 18.28
N LEU A 196 -9.79 -7.56 17.04
CA LEU A 196 -9.19 -8.17 15.85
C LEU A 196 -7.71 -7.81 15.71
N THR A 197 -7.33 -6.55 15.94
CA THR A 197 -5.93 -6.11 15.91
C THR A 197 -5.10 -6.86 16.94
N PHE A 198 -5.63 -7.02 18.16
CA PHE A 198 -4.97 -7.80 19.20
C PHE A 198 -4.82 -9.26 18.79
N LEU A 199 -5.88 -9.88 18.27
CA LEU A 199 -5.84 -11.26 17.78
C LEU A 199 -4.78 -11.45 16.69
N PHE A 200 -4.74 -10.59 15.67
CA PHE A 200 -3.75 -10.68 14.59
C PHE A 200 -2.33 -10.47 15.11
N SER A 201 -2.13 -9.54 16.05
CA SER A 201 -0.83 -9.30 16.68
C SER A 201 -0.35 -10.52 17.48
N VAL A 202 -1.24 -11.18 18.22
CA VAL A 202 -0.92 -12.43 18.95
C VAL A 202 -0.60 -13.57 17.99
N ILE A 203 -1.38 -13.72 16.91
CA ILE A 203 -1.11 -14.74 15.88
C ILE A 203 0.28 -14.49 15.26
N LEU A 204 0.58 -13.25 14.88
CA LEU A 204 1.89 -12.88 14.34
C LEU A 204 3.01 -13.18 15.34
N PHE A 205 2.83 -12.82 16.60
CA PHE A 205 3.80 -13.10 17.66
C PHE A 205 4.09 -14.60 17.80
N ILE A 206 3.04 -15.44 17.80
CA ILE A 206 3.18 -16.90 17.84
C ILE A 206 3.93 -17.40 16.61
N ILE A 207 3.58 -16.91 15.41
CA ILE A 207 4.25 -17.29 14.16
C ILE A 207 5.74 -16.93 14.23
N LEU A 208 6.08 -15.70 14.64
CA LEU A 208 7.46 -15.25 14.76
C LEU A 208 8.25 -16.13 15.73
N LEU A 209 7.70 -16.43 16.92
CA LEU A 209 8.35 -17.33 17.88
C LEU A 209 8.59 -18.74 17.34
N MET A 210 7.76 -19.23 16.41
CA MET A 210 7.94 -20.54 15.80
C MET A 210 9.03 -20.56 14.72
N ILE A 211 9.27 -19.45 14.04
CA ILE A 211 10.18 -19.38 12.88
C ILE A 211 11.55 -18.75 13.20
N THR A 212 11.67 -17.97 14.28
CA THR A 212 12.96 -17.43 14.74
C THR A 212 13.71 -18.47 15.57
N LYS A 213 15.04 -18.54 15.45
CA LYS A 213 15.84 -19.46 16.26
C LYS A 213 15.99 -18.94 17.68
N LYS A 214 15.96 -19.86 18.65
CA LYS A 214 16.41 -19.58 20.01
C LYS A 214 17.93 -19.46 20.01
N GLU A 215 18.45 -18.38 20.58
CA GLU A 215 19.79 -18.38 21.18
C GLU A 215 19.92 -19.53 22.22
#